data_AF-A0AAD7YXL8-F1
#
_entry.id   AF-A0AAD7YXL8-F1
#
_cell.length_a   1.000
_cell.length_b   1.000
_cell.length_c   1.000
_cell.angle_alpha   90.00
_cell.angle_beta   90.00
_cell.angle_gamma   90.00
#
_symmetry.space_group_name_H-M   'P 1'
#
loop_
_entity.id
_entity.type
_entity.pdbx_description
1 polymer ?
#
loop_
_entity_poly.entity_id
_entity_poly.type
_entity_poly.pdbx_seq_one_letter_code
_entity_poly.pdbx_strand_id
1 'polypeptide(L)'
;MRETQELNVEQADVSRITVNHDKLSKWTKAYENINDTSNLFNLMFSKQRSESMMMMLVNLFSMIVFLMALFVISRGGQKILNSSMQLQQKICEFGLHALDNEKYYKCTKDLLRFVRTRPIRVHVFGTLDVNMSMLPSIVALFTTYSVIALQFNNVL
;
A
#
# COMPACT_ATOMS: atom_id res chain seq x y z
N MET A 1 -71.48 29.22 -47.36
CA MET A 1 -70.04 29.51 -47.53
C MET A 1 -69.27 29.73 -46.22
N ARG A 2 -69.90 30.08 -45.07
CA ARG A 2 -69.18 30.17 -43.77
C ARG A 2 -68.90 28.81 -43.11
N GLU A 3 -69.80 27.84 -43.22
CA GLU A 3 -69.64 26.52 -42.55
C GLU A 3 -68.43 25.72 -43.05
N THR A 4 -68.04 25.89 -44.32
CA THR A 4 -66.84 25.23 -44.89
C THR A 4 -65.53 25.84 -44.37
N GLN A 5 -65.57 27.05 -43.83
CA GLN A 5 -64.40 27.73 -43.26
C GLN A 5 -64.16 27.32 -41.81
N GLU A 6 -65.22 27.06 -41.03
CA GLU A 6 -65.11 26.61 -39.63
C GLU A 6 -64.60 25.17 -39.51
N LEU A 7 -65.06 24.26 -40.39
CA LEU A 7 -64.57 22.87 -40.45
C LEU A 7 -63.06 22.77 -40.75
N ASN A 8 -62.53 23.68 -41.58
CA ASN A 8 -61.10 23.70 -41.91
C ASN A 8 -60.23 24.24 -40.76
N VAL A 9 -60.78 25.13 -39.92
CA VAL A 9 -60.06 25.65 -38.75
C VAL A 9 -60.00 24.60 -37.64
N GLU A 10 -61.10 23.87 -37.42
CA GLU A 10 -61.15 22.82 -36.39
C GLU A 10 -60.25 21.62 -36.75
N GLN A 11 -60.21 21.23 -38.03
CA GLN A 11 -59.35 20.15 -38.50
C GLN A 11 -57.85 20.51 -38.45
N ALA A 12 -57.51 21.80 -38.64
CA ALA A 12 -56.15 22.30 -38.48
C ALA A 12 -55.70 22.29 -37.00
N ASP A 13 -56.59 22.56 -36.05
CA ASP A 13 -56.27 22.58 -34.63
C ASP A 13 -56.10 21.17 -34.05
N VAL A 14 -56.97 20.23 -34.44
CA VAL A 14 -56.83 18.81 -34.07
C VAL A 14 -55.53 18.22 -34.63
N SER A 15 -55.14 18.58 -35.85
CA SER A 15 -53.86 18.17 -36.44
C SER A 15 -52.64 18.77 -35.70
N ARG A 16 -52.73 19.99 -35.17
CA ARG A 16 -51.65 20.59 -34.36
C ARG A 16 -51.50 19.92 -32.99
N ILE A 17 -52.62 19.59 -32.34
CA ILE A 17 -52.63 18.94 -31.03
C ILE A 17 -52.02 17.53 -31.12
N THR A 18 -52.40 16.76 -32.15
CA THR A 18 -51.87 15.40 -32.39
C THR A 18 -50.38 15.40 -32.70
N VAL A 19 -49.89 16.31 -33.55
CA VAL A 19 -48.45 16.45 -33.86
C VAL A 19 -47.62 16.84 -32.63
N ASN A 20 -48.18 17.61 -31.70
CA ASN A 20 -47.50 17.97 -30.46
C ASN A 20 -47.40 16.78 -29.48
N HIS A 21 -48.41 15.93 -29.41
CA HIS A 21 -48.41 14.75 -28.55
C HIS A 21 -47.33 13.74 -28.99
N ASP A 22 -47.20 13.49 -30.29
CA ASP A 22 -46.19 12.56 -30.83
C ASP A 22 -44.77 13.05 -30.56
N LYS A 23 -44.52 14.36 -30.74
CA LYS A 23 -43.22 14.96 -30.40
C LYS A 23 -42.91 14.79 -28.91
N LEU A 24 -43.87 15.12 -28.03
CA LEU A 24 -43.68 15.02 -26.59
C LEU A 24 -43.33 13.58 -26.17
N SER A 25 -44.03 12.57 -26.73
CA SER A 25 -43.75 11.16 -26.47
C SER A 25 -42.33 10.74 -26.90
N LYS A 26 -41.85 11.27 -28.03
CA LYS A 26 -40.49 11.02 -28.52
C LYS A 26 -39.43 11.64 -27.62
N TRP A 27 -39.67 12.85 -27.11
CA TRP A 27 -38.79 13.50 -26.14
C TRP A 27 -38.74 12.75 -24.82
N THR A 28 -39.88 12.28 -24.30
CA THR A 28 -39.92 11.48 -23.08
C THR A 28 -39.12 10.19 -23.22
N LYS A 29 -39.29 9.44 -24.32
CA LYS A 29 -38.50 8.23 -24.60
C LYS A 29 -37.01 8.51 -24.74
N ALA A 30 -36.64 9.62 -25.40
CA ALA A 30 -35.24 10.02 -25.53
C ALA A 30 -34.63 10.34 -24.16
N TYR A 31 -35.37 11.05 -23.30
CA TYR A 31 -34.93 11.36 -21.95
C TYR A 31 -34.79 10.12 -21.07
N GLU A 32 -35.76 9.19 -21.14
CA GLU A 32 -35.71 7.91 -20.43
C GLU A 32 -34.47 7.10 -20.82
N ASN A 33 -34.18 6.99 -22.12
CA ASN A 33 -32.99 6.30 -22.61
C ASN A 33 -31.67 6.96 -22.17
N ILE A 34 -31.62 8.30 -22.13
CA ILE A 34 -30.45 9.04 -21.61
C ILE A 34 -30.28 8.77 -20.11
N ASN A 35 -31.38 8.78 -19.35
CA ASN A 35 -31.37 8.51 -17.91
C ASN A 35 -30.90 7.08 -17.61
N ASP A 36 -31.39 6.09 -18.35
CA ASP A 36 -30.97 4.69 -18.21
C ASP A 36 -29.49 4.50 -18.55
N THR A 37 -29.03 5.14 -19.62
CA THR A 37 -27.62 5.12 -20.02
C THR A 37 -26.74 5.75 -18.92
N SER A 38 -27.16 6.88 -18.36
CA SER A 38 -26.46 7.55 -17.25
C SER A 38 -26.37 6.67 -16.00
N ASN A 39 -27.47 5.99 -15.64
CA ASN A 39 -27.49 5.06 -14.51
C ASN A 39 -26.55 3.88 -14.72
N LEU A 40 -26.50 3.33 -15.93
CA LEU A 40 -25.61 2.23 -16.29
C LEU A 40 -24.14 2.66 -16.22
N PHE A 41 -23.81 3.88 -16.71
CA PHE A 41 -22.47 4.45 -16.55
C PHE A 41 -22.08 4.63 -15.08
N ASN A 42 -22.96 5.18 -14.25
CA ASN A 42 -22.70 5.34 -12.82
C ASN A 42 -22.46 3.99 -12.12
N LEU A 43 -23.21 2.95 -12.50
CA LEU A 43 -23.00 1.58 -12.02
C LEU A 43 -21.65 1.01 -12.44
N MET A 44 -21.25 1.16 -13.70
CA MET A 44 -19.94 0.70 -14.18
C MET A 44 -18.79 1.44 -13.49
N PHE A 45 -18.87 2.77 -13.37
CA PHE A 45 -17.82 3.55 -12.72
C PHE A 45 -17.73 3.29 -11.22
N SER A 46 -18.86 3.11 -10.52
CA SER A 46 -18.85 2.79 -9.09
C SER A 46 -18.28 1.39 -8.83
N LYS A 47 -18.57 0.40 -9.69
CA LYS A 47 -17.98 -0.93 -9.62
C LYS A 47 -16.48 -0.94 -9.92
N GLN A 48 -16.06 -0.25 -10.99
CA GLN A 48 -14.64 -0.12 -11.33
C GLN A 48 -13.85 0.55 -10.20
N ARG A 49 -14.45 1.58 -9.57
CA ARG A 49 -13.85 2.29 -8.43
C ARG A 49 -13.73 1.39 -7.20
N SER A 50 -14.75 0.59 -6.88
CA SER A 50 -14.71 -0.29 -5.72
C SER A 50 -13.68 -1.41 -5.88
N GLU A 51 -13.55 -2.01 -7.07
CA GLU A 51 -12.54 -3.03 -7.35
C GLU A 51 -11.11 -2.47 -7.25
N SER A 52 -10.88 -1.27 -7.80
CA SER A 52 -9.57 -0.59 -7.69
C SER A 52 -9.21 -0.25 -6.25
N MET A 53 -10.16 0.25 -5.45
CA MET A 53 -9.95 0.55 -4.04
C MET A 53 -9.62 -0.71 -3.23
N MET A 54 -10.30 -1.83 -3.49
CA MET A 54 -10.02 -3.10 -2.81
C MET A 54 -8.60 -3.60 -3.10
N MET A 55 -8.13 -3.53 -4.35
CA MET A 55 -6.75 -3.90 -4.69
C MET A 55 -5.72 -3.01 -3.98
N MET A 56 -5.96 -1.69 -3.90
CA MET A 56 -5.05 -0.79 -3.15
C MET A 56 -4.98 -1.15 -1.67
N LEU A 57 -6.11 -1.47 -1.03
CA LEU A 57 -6.15 -1.86 0.38
C LEU A 57 -5.39 -3.16 0.64
N VAL A 58 -5.54 -4.17 -0.23
CA VAL A 58 -4.81 -5.43 -0.14
C VAL A 58 -3.29 -5.20 -0.26
N ASN A 59 -2.86 -4.37 -1.21
CA ASN A 59 -1.45 -4.02 -1.37
C ASN A 59 -0.88 -3.27 -0.17
N LEU A 60 -1.63 -2.31 0.38
CA LEU A 60 -1.23 -1.59 1.61
C LEU A 60 -1.09 -2.56 2.79
N PHE A 61 -2.04 -3.47 2.96
CA PHE A 61 -1.98 -4.48 4.01
C PHE A 61 -0.76 -5.40 3.86
N SER A 62 -0.50 -5.87 2.64
CA SER A 62 0.68 -6.70 2.33
C SER A 62 1.99 -5.98 2.69
N MET A 63 2.11 -4.70 2.33
CA MET A 63 3.26 -3.87 2.69
C MET A 63 3.44 -3.71 4.20
N ILE A 64 2.36 -3.48 4.94
CA ILE A 64 2.41 -3.37 6.40
C ILE A 64 2.89 -4.68 7.03
N VAL A 65 2.36 -5.82 6.58
CA VAL A 65 2.78 -7.14 7.07
C VAL A 65 4.27 -7.39 6.78
N PHE A 66 4.73 -7.02 5.58
CA PHE A 66 6.14 -7.13 5.22
C PHE A 66 7.05 -6.27 6.10
N LEU A 67 6.66 -5.01 6.36
CA LEU A 67 7.38 -4.12 7.28
C LEU A 67 7.42 -4.67 8.71
N MET A 68 6.32 -5.24 9.19
CA MET A 68 6.27 -5.90 10.50
C MET A 68 7.20 -7.10 10.57
N ALA A 69 7.26 -7.93 9.52
CA ALA A 69 8.20 -9.05 9.45
C ALA A 69 9.66 -8.58 9.50
N LEU A 70 10.02 -7.55 8.72
CA LEU A 70 11.34 -6.94 8.76
C LEU A 70 11.67 -6.34 10.13
N PHE A 71 10.68 -5.74 10.80
CA PHE A 71 10.84 -5.20 12.14
C PHE A 71 11.14 -6.31 13.17
N VAL A 72 10.41 -7.42 13.13
CA VAL A 72 10.65 -8.57 14.01
C VAL A 72 12.03 -9.17 13.77
N ILE A 73 12.43 -9.37 12.51
CA ILE A 73 13.77 -9.86 12.15
C ILE A 73 14.85 -8.91 12.66
N SER A 74 14.65 -7.60 12.49
CA SER A 74 15.59 -6.57 12.95
C SER A 74 15.74 -6.59 14.47
N ARG A 75 14.63 -6.71 15.22
CA ARG A 75 14.68 -6.85 16.68
C ARG A 75 15.34 -8.16 17.12
N GLY A 76 15.09 -9.26 16.41
CA GLY A 76 15.77 -10.53 16.64
C GLY A 76 17.28 -10.42 16.47
N GLY A 77 17.72 -9.80 15.36
CA GLY A 77 19.13 -9.55 15.09
C GLY A 77 19.79 -8.67 16.15
N GLN A 78 19.13 -7.60 16.58
CA GLN A 78 19.61 -6.72 17.65
C GLN A 78 19.75 -7.45 18.99
N LYS A 79 18.77 -8.28 19.35
CA LYS A 79 18.81 -9.06 20.59
C LYS A 79 20.03 -10.00 20.60
N ILE A 80 20.27 -10.69 19.48
CA ILE A 80 21.43 -11.58 19.32
C ILE A 80 22.75 -10.80 19.46
N LEU A 81 22.84 -9.64 18.80
CA LEU A 81 24.03 -8.79 18.84
C LEU A 81 24.30 -8.26 20.26
N ASN A 82 23.25 -7.82 20.97
CA ASN A 82 23.37 -7.40 22.36
C ASN A 82 23.78 -8.55 23.29
N SER A 83 23.21 -9.74 23.12
CA SER A 83 23.61 -10.93 23.87
C SER A 83 25.07 -11.33 23.59
N SER A 84 25.55 -11.17 22.35
CA SER A 84 26.95 -11.41 22.01
C SER A 84 27.89 -10.43 22.70
N MET A 85 27.54 -9.14 22.76
CA MET A 85 28.32 -8.14 23.49
C MET A 85 28.35 -8.42 24.99
N GLN A 86 27.22 -8.80 25.60
CA GLN A 86 27.17 -9.19 27.02
C GLN A 86 28.04 -10.41 27.30
N LEU A 87 28.04 -11.41 26.41
CA LEU A 87 28.92 -12.57 26.52
C LEU A 87 30.39 -12.17 26.46
N GLN A 88 30.76 -11.29 25.53
CA GLN A 88 32.14 -10.77 25.43
C GLN A 88 32.58 -10.03 26.70
N GLN A 89 31.70 -9.19 27.26
CA GLN A 89 31.97 -8.48 28.51
C GLN A 89 32.21 -9.45 29.66
N LYS A 90 31.32 -10.45 29.84
CA LYS A 90 31.47 -11.46 30.90
C LYS A 90 32.74 -12.28 30.74
N ILE A 91 33.11 -12.69 29.52
CA ILE A 91 34.37 -13.42 29.28
C ILE A 91 35.57 -12.55 29.63
N CYS A 92 35.52 -11.26 29.34
CA CYS A 92 36.60 -10.33 29.70
C CYS A 92 36.74 -10.17 31.23
N GLU A 93 35.61 -10.08 31.94
CA GLU A 93 35.56 -10.01 33.40
C GLU A 93 36.10 -11.30 34.04
N PHE A 94 35.67 -12.48 33.56
CA PHE A 94 36.22 -13.76 33.98
C PHE A 94 37.72 -13.89 33.69
N GLY A 95 38.20 -13.36 32.56
CA GLY A 95 39.63 -13.36 32.23
C GLY A 95 40.46 -12.52 33.20
N LEU A 96 39.91 -11.43 33.70
CA LEU A 96 40.52 -10.58 34.73
C LEU A 96 40.60 -11.30 36.09
N HIS A 97 39.53 -12.00 36.49
CA HIS A 97 39.52 -12.78 37.74
C HIS A 97 40.37 -14.05 37.68
N ALA A 98 40.55 -14.65 36.51
CA ALA A 98 41.36 -15.85 36.32
C ALA A 98 42.88 -15.57 36.26
N LEU A 99 43.31 -14.31 36.39
CA LEU A 99 44.71 -13.90 36.27
C LEU A 99 45.62 -14.56 37.31
N ASP A 100 45.10 -14.82 38.52
CA ASP A 100 45.86 -15.47 39.61
C ASP A 100 46.13 -16.96 39.37
N ASN A 101 45.50 -17.58 38.35
CA ASN A 101 45.62 -19.01 38.10
C ASN A 101 46.04 -19.27 36.64
N GLU A 102 47.34 -19.46 36.44
CA GLU A 102 48.02 -19.48 35.13
C GLU A 102 47.38 -20.45 34.11
N LYS A 103 46.91 -21.61 34.57
CA LYS A 103 46.21 -22.60 33.72
C LYS A 103 44.87 -22.09 33.21
N TYR A 104 44.08 -21.40 34.05
CA TYR A 104 42.77 -20.87 33.68
C TYR A 104 42.92 -19.64 32.79
N TYR A 105 43.90 -18.78 33.07
CA TYR A 105 44.20 -17.62 32.24
C TYR A 105 44.47 -18.01 30.78
N LYS A 106 45.25 -19.07 30.54
CA LYS A 106 45.54 -19.55 29.18
C LYS A 106 44.27 -20.00 28.44
N CYS A 107 43.40 -20.75 29.11
CA CYS A 107 42.14 -21.22 28.54
C CYS A 107 41.19 -20.05 28.22
N THR A 108 41.05 -19.09 29.14
CA THR A 108 40.20 -17.90 28.92
C THR A 108 40.73 -17.00 27.82
N LYS A 109 42.06 -16.87 27.70
CA LYS A 109 42.69 -16.10 26.62
C LYS A 109 42.46 -16.74 25.25
N ASP A 110 42.54 -18.06 25.15
CA ASP A 110 42.25 -18.78 23.90
C ASP A 110 40.75 -18.67 23.54
N LEU A 111 39.85 -18.76 24.52
CA LEU A 111 38.42 -18.53 24.32
C LEU A 111 38.12 -17.10 23.85
N LEU A 112 38.73 -16.10 24.48
CA LEU A 112 38.61 -14.69 24.09
C LEU A 112 39.13 -14.48 22.66
N ARG A 113 40.25 -15.13 22.31
CA ARG A 113 40.80 -15.10 20.95
C ARG A 113 39.82 -15.67 19.95
N PHE A 114 39.20 -16.82 20.24
CA PHE A 114 38.17 -17.44 19.42
C PHE A 114 36.97 -16.51 19.20
N VAL A 115 36.42 -15.94 20.27
CA VAL A 115 35.27 -15.02 20.21
C VAL A 115 35.63 -13.74 19.44
N ARG A 116 36.86 -13.25 19.57
CA ARG A 116 37.32 -12.04 18.86
C ARG A 116 37.60 -12.30 17.37
N THR A 117 38.11 -13.48 17.00
CA THR A 117 38.33 -13.85 15.59
C THR A 117 37.04 -14.12 14.82
N ARG A 118 35.93 -14.40 15.51
CA ARG A 118 34.63 -14.62 14.88
C ARG A 118 33.60 -13.63 15.45
N PRO A 119 33.67 -12.34 15.08
CA PRO A 119 32.58 -11.44 15.40
C PRO A 119 31.30 -12.03 14.80
N ILE A 120 30.29 -12.27 15.63
CA ILE A 120 28.99 -12.76 15.20
C ILE A 120 28.33 -11.61 14.43
N ARG A 121 28.61 -11.53 13.13
CA ARG A 121 27.89 -10.64 12.22
C ARG A 121 26.65 -11.37 11.75
N VAL A 122 25.51 -10.90 12.22
CA VAL A 122 24.22 -11.37 11.72
C VAL A 122 23.97 -10.63 10.40
N HIS A 123 24.41 -11.24 9.31
CA HIS A 123 24.09 -10.77 7.97
C HIS A 123 22.66 -11.17 7.64
N VAL A 124 21.77 -10.20 7.49
CA VAL A 124 20.44 -10.43 6.94
C VAL A 124 20.53 -10.13 5.44
N PHE A 125 20.13 -11.09 4.61
CA PHE A 125 20.30 -11.07 3.15
C PHE A 125 21.76 -11.00 2.66
N GLY A 126 22.71 -11.64 3.37
CA GLY A 126 24.06 -11.95 2.84
C GLY A 126 25.02 -10.78 2.61
N THR A 127 24.55 -9.54 2.52
CA THR A 127 25.39 -8.36 2.23
C THR A 127 25.13 -7.16 3.12
N LEU A 128 24.02 -7.15 3.87
CA LEU A 128 23.61 -6.00 4.68
C LEU A 128 23.82 -6.28 6.17
N ASP A 129 24.75 -5.54 6.76
CA ASP A 129 24.88 -5.48 8.21
C ASP A 129 23.62 -4.85 8.77
N VAL A 130 22.90 -5.59 9.63
CA VAL A 130 21.69 -5.12 10.32
C VAL A 130 22.08 -4.13 11.40
N ASN A 131 22.48 -2.94 10.97
CA ASN A 131 22.62 -1.81 11.86
C ASN A 131 21.24 -1.16 12.08
N MET A 132 21.08 -0.52 13.23
CA MET A 132 19.88 0.23 13.61
C MET A 132 19.41 1.25 12.55
N SER A 133 20.29 1.63 11.63
CA SER A 133 20.03 2.54 10.50
C SER A 133 19.33 1.89 9.30
N MET A 134 19.32 0.56 9.17
CA MET A 134 18.67 -0.10 8.02
C MET A 134 17.16 0.12 7.99
N LEU A 135 16.51 0.02 9.15
CA LEU A 135 15.05 0.12 9.22
C LEU A 135 14.57 1.55 8.86
N PRO A 136 15.16 2.63 9.40
CA PRO A 136 14.89 3.99 8.93
C PRO A 136 15.17 4.17 7.43
N SER A 137 16.23 3.55 6.90
CA SER A 137 16.60 3.67 5.48
C SER A 137 15.60 2.99 4.55
N ILE A 138 15.14 1.78 4.90
CA ILE A 138 14.11 1.06 4.14
C ILE A 138 12.80 1.85 4.18
N VAL A 139 12.37 2.31 5.37
CA VAL A 139 11.16 3.12 5.49
C VAL A 139 11.28 4.41 4.67
N ALA A 140 12.42 5.11 4.74
CA ALA A 140 12.65 6.31 3.96
C ALA A 140 12.57 6.03 2.45
N LEU A 141 13.24 4.99 1.94
CA LEU A 141 13.18 4.61 0.52
C LEU A 141 11.75 4.31 0.07
N PHE A 142 10.98 3.57 0.88
CA PHE A 142 9.57 3.28 0.59
C PHE A 142 8.72 4.54 0.58
N THR A 143 8.89 5.43 1.55
CA THR A 143 8.17 6.71 1.62
C THR A 143 8.51 7.57 0.40
N THR A 144 9.80 7.70 0.04
CA THR A 144 10.23 8.46 -1.13
C THR A 144 9.65 7.89 -2.41
N TYR A 145 9.72 6.57 -2.61
CA TYR A 145 9.16 5.91 -3.79
C TYR A 145 7.63 6.10 -3.87
N SER A 146 6.93 5.98 -2.74
CA SER A 146 5.47 6.20 -2.69
C SER A 146 5.10 7.63 -3.05
N VAL A 147 5.83 8.63 -2.53
CA VAL A 147 5.60 10.05 -2.86
C VAL A 147 5.82 10.30 -4.35
N ILE A 148 6.91 9.77 -4.92
CA ILE A 148 7.20 9.89 -6.35
C ILE A 148 6.10 9.24 -7.19
N ALA A 149 5.68 8.02 -6.86
CA ALA A 149 4.60 7.34 -7.56
C ALA A 149 3.27 8.13 -7.50
N LEU A 150 2.96 8.73 -6.36
CA LEU A 150 1.76 9.55 -6.18
C LEU A 150 1.81 10.84 -7.01
N GLN A 151 2.98 11.46 -7.10
CA GLN A 151 3.18 12.64 -7.95
C GLN A 151 2.97 12.31 -9.43
N PHE A 152 3.51 11.19 -9.92
CA PHE A 152 3.28 10.77 -11.31
C PHE A 152 1.84 10.35 -11.59
N ASN A 153 1.14 9.78 -10.62
CA ASN A 153 -0.26 9.34 -10.79
C ASN A 153 -1.27 10.49 -10.78
N ASN A 154 -0.93 11.66 -10.19
CA ASN A 154 -1.80 12.85 -10.17
C ASN A 154 -1.49 13.84 -11.31
N VAL A 155 -0.39 13.65 -12.04
CA VAL A 155 0.02 14.54 -13.14
C VAL A 155 -0.43 14.04 -14.52
N LEU A 156 -0.82 12.76 -14.63
CA LEU A 156 -1.44 12.14 -15.80
C LEU A 156 -2.97 12.16 -15.69
#